data_AF-A0A7X0MUA5-F1
#
_entry.id   AF-A0A7X0MUA5-F1
#
_cell.length_a   1.000
_cell.length_b   1.000
_cell.length_c   1.000
_cell.angle_alpha   90.00
_cell.angle_beta   90.00
_cell.angle_gamma   90.00
#
_symmetry.space_group_name_H-M   'P 1'
#
loop_
_entity.id
_entity.type
_entity.pdbx_description
1 polymer ?
#
loop_
_entity_poly.entity_id
_entity_poly.type
_entity_poly.pdbx_seq_one_letter_code
_entity_poly.pdbx_strand_id
1 'polypeptide(L)' 'MSLNLNANIPNPDNFYNRLIDMQRDLSEEEVQMMNAKLILLLANHIGEESLLFEAMDLAKPIHS' A
#
# COMPACT_ATOMS: atom_id res chain seq x y z
N MET A 1 9.78 -0.35 15.53
CA MET A 1 10.48 -1.53 14.96
C MET A 1 11.17 -1.11 13.65
N SER A 2 11.79 -1.99 12.86
CA SER A 2 12.30 -1.66 11.52
C SER A 2 11.33 -2.10 10.42
N LEU A 3 11.25 -1.37 9.31
CA LEU A 3 10.38 -1.73 8.19
C LEU A 3 10.75 -3.09 7.61
N ASN A 4 9.77 -3.98 7.42
CA ASN A 4 10.00 -5.27 6.79
C ASN A 4 9.81 -5.17 5.27
N LEU A 5 10.88 -5.41 4.52
CA LEU A 5 10.89 -5.38 3.05
C LEU A 5 10.65 -6.74 2.40
N ASN A 6 10.53 -7.80 3.20
CA ASN A 6 10.29 -9.16 2.71
C ASN A 6 8.78 -9.44 2.66
N ALA A 7 8.40 -10.42 1.84
CA ALA A 7 7.04 -10.95 1.84
C ALA A 7 6.65 -11.42 3.25
N ASN A 8 5.67 -10.75 3.86
CA ASN A 8 5.25 -10.98 5.23
C ASN A 8 3.83 -11.56 5.33
N ILE A 9 3.22 -11.90 4.19
CA ILE A 9 1.91 -12.53 4.11
C ILE A 9 2.01 -13.89 3.41
N PRO A 10 1.20 -14.90 3.80
CA PRO A 10 1.32 -16.26 3.27
C PRO A 10 1.12 -16.39 1.75
N ASN A 11 0.36 -15.48 1.14
CA ASN A 11 0.08 -15.52 -0.29
C ASN A 11 0.00 -14.08 -0.85
N PRO A 12 1.14 -13.49 -1.25
CA PRO A 12 1.19 -12.16 -1.85
C PRO A 12 0.36 -12.05 -3.13
N ASP A 13 0.36 -13.09 -3.97
CA ASP A 13 -0.35 -13.10 -5.26
C ASP A 13 -1.86 -12.95 -5.07
N ASN A 14 -2.44 -13.63 -4.08
CA ASN A 14 -3.86 -13.51 -3.79
C ASN A 14 -4.24 -12.09 -3.35
N PHE A 15 -3.39 -11.43 -2.56
CA PHE A 15 -3.61 -10.04 -2.17
C PHE A 15 -3.58 -9.11 -3.40
N TYR A 16 -2.59 -9.25 -4.28
CA TYR A 16 -2.50 -8.46 -5.51
C TYR A 16 -3.69 -8.70 -6.45
N ASN A 17 -4.10 -9.96 -6.64
CA ASN A 17 -5.28 -10.29 -7.45
C ASN A 17 -6.53 -9.60 -6.90
N ARG A 18 -6.73 -9.62 -5.58
CA ARG A 18 -7.87 -8.96 -4.95
C ARG A 18 -7.84 -7.44 -5.14
N LEU A 19 -6.66 -6.81 -5.08
CA LEU A 19 -6.54 -5.37 -5.35
C LEU A 19 -6.90 -5.02 -6.80
N ILE A 20 -6.42 -5.80 -7.77
CA ILE A 20 -6.73 -5.60 -9.19
C ILE A 20 -8.23 -5.77 -9.44
N ASP A 21 -8.83 -6.81 -8.88
CA ASP A 21 -10.26 -7.08 -9.03
C ASP A 21 -11.12 -5.94 -8.46
N MET A 22 -10.71 -5.32 -7.35
CA MET A 22 -11.41 -4.18 -6.77
C MET A 22 -11.35 -2.90 -7.62
N GLN A 23 -10.35 -2.77 -8.50
CA GLN A 23 -10.14 -1.60 -9.34
C GLN A 23 -10.76 -1.74 -10.74
N ARG A 24 -11.13 -2.96 -11.15
CA ARG A 24 -11.47 -3.30 -12.54
C ARG A 24 -12.59 -2.46 -13.15
N ASP A 25 -13.60 -2.11 -12.35
CA ASP A 25 -14.78 -1.37 -12.79
C ASP A 25 -14.77 0.09 -12.30
N LEU A 26 -13.63 0.56 -11.78
CA LEU A 26 -13.47 1.92 -11.25
C LEU A 26 -12.82 2.84 -12.28
N SER A 27 -13.25 4.10 -12.29
CA SER A 27 -12.51 5.17 -12.97
C SER A 27 -11.16 5.44 -12.28
N GLU A 28 -10.26 6.14 -12.96
CA GLU A 28 -8.95 6.51 -12.39
C GLU A 28 -9.08 7.28 -11.07
N GLU A 29 -10.03 8.21 -10.99
CA GLU A 29 -10.31 9.00 -9.79
C GLU A 29 -10.80 8.11 -8.63
N GLU A 30 -11.67 7.15 -8.93
CA GLU A 30 -12.16 6.18 -7.94
C GLU A 30 -11.04 5.24 -7.48
N VAL A 31 -10.15 4.80 -8.37
CA VAL A 31 -8.96 4.02 -8.02
C VAL A 31 -8.04 4.81 -7.08
N GLN A 32 -7.78 6.09 -7.37
CA GLN A 32 -6.98 6.95 -6.49
C GLN A 32 -7.62 7.12 -5.11
N MET A 33 -8.94 7.39 -5.06
CA MET A 33 -9.69 7.50 -3.82
C MET A 33 -9.68 6.19 -3.02
N MET A 34 -9.84 5.05 -3.69
CA MET A 34 -9.78 3.72 -3.07
C MET A 34 -8.39 3.47 -2.47
N ASN A 35 -7.32 3.74 -3.22
CA ASN A 35 -5.95 3.54 -2.77
C ASN A 35 -5.62 4.44 -1.58
N ALA A 36 -6.03 5.72 -1.59
CA ALA A 36 -5.84 6.63 -0.47
C ALA A 36 -6.52 6.12 0.82
N LYS A 37 -7.77 5.63 0.70
CA LYS A 37 -8.49 5.03 1.83
C LYS A 37 -7.80 3.76 2.35
N LEU A 38 -7.34 2.88 1.45
CA LEU A 38 -6.63 1.67 1.82
C LEU A 38 -5.33 1.99 2.57
N ILE A 39 -4.54 2.95 2.07
CA ILE A 39 -3.30 3.41 2.72
C ILE A 39 -3.58 3.90 4.13
N LEU A 40 -4.63 4.73 4.32
CA LEU A 40 -5.00 5.23 5.65
C LEU A 40 -5.41 4.12 6.61
N LEU A 41 -6.18 3.12 6.14
CA LEU A 41 -6.56 1.97 6.95
C LEU A 41 -5.35 1.15 7.40
N LEU A 42 -4.40 0.89 6.49
CA LEU A 42 -3.17 0.17 6.80
C LEU A 42 -2.26 0.97 7.72
N ALA A 43 -2.16 2.29 7.52
CA ALA A 43 -1.41 3.19 8.39
C ALA A 43 -1.95 3.16 9.84
N ASN A 44 -3.27 3.19 10.00
CA ASN A 44 -3.92 3.06 11.31
C ASN A 44 -3.66 1.69 11.96
N HIS A 45 -3.59 0.62 11.16
CA HIS A 45 -3.29 -0.71 11.66
C HIS A 45 -1.82 -0.85 12.11
N ILE A 46 -0.88 -0.25 11.38
CA ILE A 46 0.56 -0.24 11.72
C ILE A 46 0.83 0.60 12.98
N GLY A 47 0.24 1.80 13.06
CA GLY A 47 0.28 2.64 14.26
C GLY A 47 1.64 3.26 14.62
N GLU A 48 2.64 3.15 13.75
CA GLU A 48 4.01 3.67 13.99
C GLU A 48 4.42 4.66 12.89
N GLU A 49 4.38 5.96 13.20
CA GLU A 49 4.63 7.05 12.23
C GLU A 49 6.01 6.96 11.56
N SER A 50 7.06 6.64 12.33
CA SER A 50 8.42 6.51 11.79
C SER A 50 8.53 5.43 10.72
N LEU A 51 7.83 4.31 10.88
CA LEU A 51 7.78 3.24 9.87
C LEU A 51 7.05 3.67 8.61
N LEU A 52 5.99 4.47 8.76
CA LEU A 52 5.23 4.98 7.62
C LEU A 52 6.06 5.97 6.81
N PHE A 53 6.79 6.88 7.47
CA PHE A 53 7.68 7.81 6.78
C PHE A 53 8.85 7.10 6.08
N GLU A 54 9.48 6.11 6.74
CA GLU A 54 10.51 5.27 6.11
C GLU A 54 9.97 4.59 4.83
N ALA A 55 8.76 4.03 4.88
CA ALA A 55 8.13 3.41 3.72
C ALA A 55 7.83 4.42 2.59
N MET A 56 7.41 5.65 2.93
CA MET A 56 7.14 6.71 1.95
C MET A 56 8.43 7.16 1.23
N ASP A 57 9.52 7.32 1.97
CA ASP A 57 10.81 7.72 1.40
C ASP A 57 11.35 6.65 0.45
N LEU A 58 11.18 5.36 0.77
CA LEU A 58 11.57 4.25 -0.10
C LEU A 58 10.67 4.09 -1.33
N ALA A 59 9.38 4.41 -1.23
CA ALA A 59 8.43 4.31 -2.33
C ALA A 59 8.53 5.46 -3.34
N LYS A 60 9.19 6.58 -2.96
CA LYS A 60 9.37 7.74 -3.84
C LYS A 60 10.15 7.31 -5.10
N PRO A 61 9.62 7.53 -6.31
CA PRO A 61 10.35 7.16 -7.52
C PRO A 61 11.65 7.97 -7.60
N ILE A 62 12.77 7.29 -7.82
CA ILE A 62 14.05 7.96 -8.08
C ILE A 62 13.93 8.60 -9.47
N HIS A 63 13.68 9.90 -9.51
CA HIS A 63 13.82 10.67 -10.74
C HIS A 63 15.32 11.00 -10.89
N SER A 64 15.95 10.52 -11.95
CA SER A 64 17.28 10.99 -12.39
C SER A 64 17.16 12.28 -13.17
#